data_AF-A0A1I7N4R8-F1
#
_entry.id   AF-A0A1I7N4R8-F1
#
_cell.length_a   1.000
_cell.length_b   1.000
_cell.length_c   1.000
_cell.angle_alpha   90.00
_cell.angle_beta   90.00
_cell.angle_gamma   90.00
#
_symmetry.space_group_name_H-M   'P 1'
#
loop_
_entity.id
_entity.type
_entity.pdbx_description
1 polymer ?
#
loop_
_entity_poly.entity_id
_entity_poly.type
_entity_poly.pdbx_seq_one_letter_code
_entity_poly.pdbx_strand_id
1 'polypeptide(L)'
;MGDRNGGNRISRWIARSVAVIVCIVGLLMLSGIPRGMSSLYLEAADQDWIGQNGYSVTIEDKNLVISGYLAWGVLGAVSRELSANPGVQMFILNSPGGHVGVGTRLYDVIKSRGLDTYTTEQCASACIIPFLGGNNRYLQKGAKLGFHAVGGEAGNSIAAGTAKVLSVYRTANVPEPFIQRMLATPVESAWYPSPKELMAANVVTELVQ
;
A
#
# COMPACT_ATOMS: atom_id res chain seq x y z
N MET A 1 -53.56 -42.54 -35.76
CA MET A 1 -53.29 -42.36 -34.32
C MET A 1 -51.86 -41.89 -34.16
N GLY A 2 -51.65 -40.64 -33.71
CA GLY A 2 -50.34 -39.99 -33.64
C GLY A 2 -49.46 -40.46 -32.50
N ASP A 3 -48.15 -40.46 -32.79
CA ASP A 3 -47.04 -40.97 -32.00
C ASP A 3 -46.84 -40.17 -30.70
N ARG A 4 -47.09 -40.80 -29.53
CA ARG A 4 -46.96 -40.19 -28.18
C ARG A 4 -45.63 -40.55 -27.47
N ASN A 5 -44.58 -40.96 -28.19
CA ASN A 5 -43.32 -41.40 -27.56
C ASN A 5 -42.16 -40.38 -27.60
N GLY A 6 -42.32 -39.21 -28.22
CA GLY A 6 -41.27 -38.18 -28.31
C GLY A 6 -41.03 -37.38 -27.02
N GLY A 7 -42.09 -37.07 -26.28
CA GLY A 7 -42.01 -36.19 -25.10
C GLY A 7 -41.23 -36.76 -23.91
N ASN A 8 -41.30 -38.08 -23.71
CA ASN A 8 -40.60 -38.76 -22.61
C ASN A 8 -39.09 -38.84 -22.79
N ARG A 9 -38.58 -38.77 -24.03
CA ARG A 9 -37.13 -38.79 -24.27
C ARG A 9 -36.52 -37.43 -23.97
N ILE A 10 -37.17 -36.36 -24.43
CA ILE A 10 -36.70 -34.98 -24.24
C ILE A 10 -36.73 -34.60 -22.75
N SER A 11 -37.80 -34.94 -22.02
CA SER A 11 -37.89 -34.69 -20.58
C SER A 11 -36.81 -35.42 -19.77
N ARG A 12 -36.45 -36.65 -20.16
CA ARG A 12 -35.37 -37.42 -19.55
C ARG A 12 -33.98 -36.83 -19.83
N TRP A 13 -33.77 -36.26 -21.02
CA TRP A 13 -32.53 -35.54 -21.34
C TRP A 13 -32.40 -34.26 -20.52
N ILE A 14 -33.48 -33.46 -20.42
CA ILE A 14 -33.51 -32.25 -19.60
C ILE A 14 -33.24 -32.58 -18.13
N ALA A 15 -33.93 -33.58 -17.56
CA ALA A 15 -33.74 -33.98 -16.17
C ALA A 15 -32.31 -34.44 -15.87
N ARG A 16 -31.67 -35.18 -16.79
CA ARG A 16 -30.27 -35.61 -16.66
C ARG A 16 -29.30 -34.43 -16.73
N SER A 17 -29.53 -33.50 -17.66
CA SER A 17 -28.71 -32.29 -17.76
C SER A 17 -28.80 -31.43 -16.51
N VAL A 18 -30.01 -31.25 -15.96
CA VAL A 18 -30.22 -30.52 -14.71
C VAL A 18 -29.50 -31.21 -13.55
N ALA A 19 -29.64 -32.54 -13.41
CA ALA A 19 -28.95 -33.29 -12.36
C ALA A 19 -27.43 -33.17 -12.45
N VAL A 20 -26.86 -33.24 -13.66
CA VAL A 20 -25.42 -33.07 -13.89
C VAL A 20 -24.96 -31.66 -13.51
N ILE A 21 -25.72 -30.63 -13.88
CA ILE A 21 -25.41 -29.24 -13.53
C ILE A 21 -25.45 -29.06 -12.00
N VAL A 22 -26.49 -29.58 -11.33
CA VAL A 22 -26.61 -29.52 -9.86
C VAL A 22 -25.44 -30.23 -9.18
N CYS A 23 -25.02 -31.39 -9.69
CA CYS A 23 -23.86 -32.10 -9.16
C CYS A 23 -22.55 -31.34 -9.39
N ILE A 24 -22.34 -30.73 -10.56
CA ILE A 24 -21.13 -29.94 -10.85
C ILE A 24 -21.08 -28.71 -9.93
N VAL A 25 -22.20 -27.98 -9.80
CA VAL A 25 -22.28 -26.82 -8.91
C VAL A 25 -22.05 -27.24 -7.46
N GLY A 26 -22.69 -28.32 -6.99
CA GLY A 26 -22.46 -28.86 -5.65
C GLY A 26 -21.01 -29.27 -5.40
N LEU A 27 -20.36 -29.92 -6.38
CA LEU A 27 -18.96 -30.34 -6.30
C LEU A 27 -18.01 -29.13 -6.26
N LEU A 28 -18.31 -28.07 -7.00
CA LEU A 28 -17.58 -26.79 -6.96
C LEU A 28 -17.74 -26.06 -5.62
N MET A 29 -18.92 -26.15 -4.99
CA MET A 29 -19.14 -25.60 -3.64
C MET A 29 -18.41 -26.42 -2.55
N LEU A 30 -18.25 -27.73 -2.75
CA LEU A 30 -17.52 -28.64 -1.86
C LEU A 30 -15.99 -28.59 -2.05
N SER A 31 -15.49 -28.17 -3.21
CA SER A 31 -14.05 -28.11 -3.49
C SER A 31 -13.31 -26.99 -2.74
N GLY A 32 -14.04 -26.14 -2.01
CA GLY A 32 -13.49 -24.91 -1.44
C GLY A 32 -13.06 -23.92 -2.53
N ILE A 33 -12.78 -22.69 -2.12
CA ILE A 33 -12.26 -21.66 -3.03
C ILE A 33 -10.88 -22.14 -3.53
N PRO A 34 -10.60 -22.10 -4.85
CA PRO A 34 -9.27 -22.42 -5.37
C PRO A 34 -8.20 -21.64 -4.61
N ARG A 35 -7.11 -22.31 -4.18
CA ARG A 35 -6.03 -21.71 -3.38
C ARG A 35 -5.38 -20.46 -3.99
N GLY A 36 -5.61 -20.17 -5.27
CA GLY A 36 -5.15 -18.94 -5.93
C GLY A 36 -6.10 -17.73 -5.79
N MET A 37 -7.35 -17.94 -5.37
CA MET A 37 -8.31 -16.87 -5.10
C MET A 37 -8.33 -16.44 -3.64
N SER A 38 -7.75 -17.21 -2.72
CA SER A 38 -7.71 -16.87 -1.29
C SER A 38 -6.97 -15.56 -1.01
N SER A 39 -5.98 -15.16 -1.84
CA SER A 39 -5.33 -13.85 -1.72
C SER A 39 -6.30 -12.70 -2.04
N LEU A 40 -7.07 -12.82 -3.13
CA LEU A 40 -8.13 -11.85 -3.46
C LEU A 40 -9.22 -11.79 -2.39
N TYR A 41 -9.59 -12.93 -1.80
CA TYR A 41 -10.58 -12.98 -0.73
C TYR A 41 -10.06 -12.38 0.57
N LEU A 42 -8.78 -12.57 0.91
CA LEU A 42 -8.18 -11.94 2.09
C LEU A 42 -8.03 -10.42 1.90
N GLU A 43 -7.67 -9.95 0.70
CA GLU A 43 -7.65 -8.52 0.37
C GLU A 43 -9.06 -7.90 0.38
N ALA A 44 -10.09 -8.65 -0.04
CA ALA A 44 -11.47 -8.15 -0.07
C ALA A 44 -12.21 -8.30 1.29
N ALA A 45 -11.79 -9.25 2.12
CA ALA A 45 -12.36 -9.50 3.45
C ALA A 45 -11.58 -8.81 4.57
N ASP A 46 -10.38 -8.26 4.30
CA ASP A 46 -9.73 -7.34 5.21
C ASP A 46 -10.63 -6.10 5.31
N GLN A 47 -11.22 -5.92 6.48
CA GLN A 47 -11.78 -4.63 6.84
C GLN A 47 -10.60 -3.68 6.82
N ASP A 48 -10.50 -2.81 5.81
CA ASP A 48 -9.45 -1.79 5.70
C ASP A 48 -9.57 -0.83 6.90
N TRP A 49 -9.10 -1.29 8.06
CA TRP A 49 -9.18 -0.59 9.32
C TRP A 49 -8.35 0.69 9.23
N ILE A 50 -7.26 0.66 8.44
CA ILE A 50 -6.45 1.81 8.06
C ILE A 50 -7.34 2.85 7.36
N GLY A 51 -8.16 2.43 6.40
CA GLY A 51 -9.16 3.26 5.73
C GLY A 51 -10.22 3.88 6.64
N GLN A 52 -10.56 3.22 7.75
CA GLN A 52 -11.53 3.74 8.73
C GLN A 52 -10.96 4.83 9.66
N ASN A 53 -9.62 4.93 9.76
CA ASN A 53 -8.96 5.93 10.60
C ASN A 53 -8.75 7.28 9.90
N GLY A 54 -9.17 7.42 8.64
CA GLY A 54 -9.23 8.68 7.92
C GLY A 54 -7.89 9.16 7.32
N TYR A 55 -8.01 9.95 6.26
CA TYR A 55 -6.91 10.62 5.56
C TYR A 55 -7.42 11.90 4.89
N SER A 56 -6.52 12.82 4.57
CA SER A 56 -6.76 13.95 3.68
C SER A 56 -5.66 14.07 2.65
N VAL A 57 -6.05 14.54 1.45
CA VAL A 57 -5.13 14.94 0.39
C VAL A 57 -5.59 16.30 -0.10
N THR A 58 -4.74 17.31 0.03
CA THR A 58 -5.03 18.70 -0.32
C THR A 58 -3.88 19.31 -1.11
N ILE A 59 -4.13 20.48 -1.71
CA ILE A 59 -3.10 21.30 -2.35
C ILE A 59 -2.92 22.58 -1.54
N GLU A 60 -1.65 22.89 -1.24
CA GLU A 60 -1.22 24.15 -0.67
C GLU A 60 -0.15 24.75 -1.60
N ASP A 61 -0.53 25.77 -2.37
CA ASP A 61 0.28 26.33 -3.46
C ASP A 61 0.73 25.28 -4.49
N LYS A 62 2.01 24.87 -4.43
CA LYS A 62 2.61 23.84 -5.29
C LYS A 62 2.92 22.55 -4.53
N ASN A 63 2.38 22.40 -3.34
CA ASN A 63 2.62 21.28 -2.45
C ASN A 63 1.36 20.43 -2.38
N LEU A 64 1.51 19.13 -2.62
CA LEU A 64 0.47 18.17 -2.32
C LEU A 64 0.67 17.68 -0.89
N VAL A 65 -0.32 17.91 -0.04
CA VAL A 65 -0.27 17.58 1.38
C VAL A 65 -1.05 16.30 1.63
N ILE A 66 -0.42 15.32 2.25
CA ILE A 66 -1.04 14.07 2.72
C ILE A 66 -0.98 14.05 4.23
N SER A 67 -2.16 14.01 4.86
CA SER A 67 -2.29 13.87 6.32
C SER A 67 -3.14 12.66 6.68
N GLY A 68 -2.83 12.02 7.81
CA GLY A 68 -3.53 10.81 8.27
C GLY A 68 -3.00 9.53 7.64
N TYR A 69 -3.80 8.47 7.64
CA TYR A 69 -3.33 7.14 7.27
C TYR A 69 -3.11 6.97 5.76
N LEU A 70 -2.12 6.16 5.38
CA LEU A 70 -1.92 5.70 4.00
C LEU A 70 -2.92 4.59 3.64
N ALA A 71 -4.20 4.96 3.58
CA ALA A 71 -5.29 4.11 3.12
C ALA A 71 -5.28 3.99 1.58
N TRP A 72 -5.91 2.94 1.03
CA TRP A 72 -5.98 2.74 -0.43
C TRP A 72 -6.61 3.92 -1.18
N GLY A 73 -7.56 4.60 -0.55
CA GLY A 73 -8.22 5.80 -1.10
C GLY A 73 -7.28 6.99 -1.36
N VAL A 74 -6.13 7.06 -0.66
CA VAL A 74 -5.11 8.10 -0.87
C VAL A 74 -4.64 8.13 -2.32
N LEU A 75 -4.44 6.96 -2.95
CA LEU A 75 -3.93 6.89 -4.33
C LEU A 75 -4.90 7.55 -5.33
N GLY A 76 -6.20 7.32 -5.15
CA GLY A 76 -7.22 7.95 -5.97
C GLY A 76 -7.28 9.46 -5.76
N ALA A 77 -7.14 9.92 -4.51
CA ALA A 77 -7.11 11.33 -4.18
C ALA A 77 -5.87 12.04 -4.77
N VAL A 78 -4.68 11.46 -4.59
CA VAL A 78 -3.43 11.96 -5.18
C VAL A 78 -3.53 12.03 -6.70
N SER A 79 -4.08 11.01 -7.36
CA SER A 79 -4.24 11.01 -8.81
C SER A 79 -5.13 12.15 -9.30
N ARG A 80 -6.24 12.45 -8.60
CA ARG A 80 -7.10 13.60 -8.92
C ARG A 80 -6.36 14.91 -8.73
N GLU A 81 -5.71 15.12 -7.57
CA GLU A 81 -5.04 16.38 -7.26
C GLU A 81 -3.88 16.66 -8.22
N LEU A 82 -3.08 15.66 -8.56
CA LEU A 82 -1.99 15.80 -9.55
C LEU A 82 -2.47 16.04 -10.98
N SER A 83 -3.68 15.58 -11.31
CA SER A 83 -4.29 15.83 -12.63
C SER A 83 -4.82 17.26 -12.72
N ALA A 84 -5.43 17.77 -11.65
CA ALA A 84 -5.91 19.14 -11.56
C ALA A 84 -4.77 20.17 -11.38
N ASN A 85 -3.66 19.75 -10.76
CA ASN A 85 -2.55 20.62 -10.37
C ASN A 85 -1.22 20.09 -10.92
N PRO A 86 -0.96 20.21 -12.24
CA PRO A 86 0.26 19.68 -12.86
C PRO A 86 1.54 20.40 -12.41
N GLY A 87 1.41 21.57 -11.77
CA GLY A 87 2.53 22.37 -11.25
C GLY A 87 3.01 21.98 -9.84
N VAL A 88 2.53 20.87 -9.27
CA VAL A 88 3.01 20.35 -7.98
C VAL A 88 4.50 20.03 -8.07
N GLN A 89 5.26 20.46 -7.06
CA GLN A 89 6.72 20.29 -6.97
C GLN A 89 7.13 19.45 -5.76
N MET A 90 6.27 19.36 -4.75
CA MET A 90 6.61 18.73 -3.47
C MET A 90 5.43 17.95 -2.89
N PHE A 91 5.74 16.87 -2.19
CA PHE A 91 4.82 16.16 -1.31
C PHE A 91 5.12 16.49 0.15
N ILE A 92 4.14 17.04 0.87
CA ILE A 92 4.19 17.18 2.32
C ILE A 92 3.52 15.94 2.93
N LEU A 93 4.28 15.16 3.70
CA LEU A 93 3.90 13.84 4.19
C LEU A 93 3.82 13.85 5.72
N ASN A 94 2.59 13.86 6.25
CA ASN A 94 2.29 13.86 7.68
C ASN A 94 1.40 12.65 8.03
N SER A 95 2.02 11.47 8.16
CA SER A 95 1.30 10.21 8.27
C SER A 95 1.93 9.26 9.31
N PRO A 96 1.11 8.57 10.14
CA PRO A 96 1.58 7.50 10.99
C PRO A 96 1.96 6.22 10.21
N GLY A 97 1.65 6.16 8.91
CA GLY A 97 1.83 4.98 8.06
C GLY A 97 0.50 4.40 7.59
N GLY A 98 0.48 3.10 7.32
CA GLY A 98 -0.65 2.40 6.72
C GLY A 98 -0.16 1.33 5.75
N HIS A 99 -0.83 1.20 4.61
CA HIS A 99 -0.51 0.17 3.62
C HIS A 99 0.85 0.40 2.97
N VAL A 100 1.75 -0.59 3.06
CA VAL A 100 3.05 -0.59 2.37
C VAL A 100 2.86 -0.46 0.85
N GLY A 101 1.81 -1.08 0.31
CA GLY A 101 1.44 -0.96 -1.11
C GLY A 101 1.07 0.47 -1.53
N VAL A 102 0.43 1.25 -0.66
CA VAL A 102 0.15 2.67 -0.91
C VAL A 102 1.45 3.47 -0.88
N GLY A 103 2.29 3.26 0.14
CA GLY A 103 3.58 3.93 0.26
C GLY A 103 4.50 3.69 -0.95
N THR A 104 4.58 2.46 -1.44
CA THR A 104 5.42 2.11 -2.61
C THR A 104 4.91 2.74 -3.91
N ARG A 105 3.60 2.79 -4.13
CA ARG A 105 3.03 3.48 -5.31
C ARG A 105 3.24 4.99 -5.26
N LEU A 106 3.11 5.60 -4.07
CA LEU A 106 3.44 7.02 -3.88
C LEU A 106 4.93 7.30 -4.12
N TYR A 107 5.83 6.42 -3.66
CA TYR A 107 7.26 6.48 -3.98
C TYR A 107 7.51 6.51 -5.49
N ASP A 108 6.88 5.61 -6.25
CA ASP A 108 7.06 5.55 -7.71
C ASP A 108 6.55 6.84 -8.39
N VAL A 109 5.43 7.42 -7.91
CA VAL A 109 4.90 8.71 -8.42
C VAL A 109 5.86 9.86 -8.14
N ILE A 110 6.35 9.99 -6.90
CA ILE A 110 7.27 11.06 -6.49
C ILE A 110 8.57 10.94 -7.29
N LYS A 111 9.12 9.72 -7.39
CA LYS A 111 10.38 9.45 -8.06
C LYS A 111 10.31 9.70 -9.57
N SER A 112 9.25 9.23 -10.23
CA SER A 112 9.08 9.39 -11.69
C SER A 112 8.88 10.84 -12.13
N ARG A 113 8.33 11.68 -11.24
CA ARG A 113 8.12 13.11 -11.49
C ARG A 113 9.26 13.99 -10.97
N GLY A 114 10.25 13.42 -10.28
CA GLY A 114 11.36 14.16 -9.70
C GLY A 114 10.93 15.18 -8.65
N LEU A 115 9.89 14.87 -7.88
CA LEU A 115 9.35 15.76 -6.85
C LEU A 115 10.20 15.71 -5.58
N ASP A 116 10.08 16.76 -4.78
CA ASP A 116 10.67 16.82 -3.44
C ASP A 116 9.68 16.27 -2.39
N THR A 117 10.21 15.92 -1.22
CA THR A 117 9.39 15.51 -0.08
C THR A 117 9.73 16.30 1.16
N TYR A 118 8.73 16.49 2.01
CA TYR A 118 8.85 17.26 3.23
C TYR A 118 7.92 16.70 4.30
N THR A 119 8.33 16.80 5.56
CA THR A 119 7.48 16.48 6.71
C THR A 119 7.51 17.66 7.67
N THR A 120 6.33 18.19 8.00
CA THR A 120 6.17 19.28 8.97
C THR A 120 5.87 18.77 10.37
N GLU A 121 5.35 17.54 10.49
CA GLU A 121 4.94 16.94 11.76
C GLU A 121 5.60 15.58 11.98
N GLN A 122 5.02 14.51 11.43
CA GLN A 122 5.52 13.16 11.60
C GLN A 122 5.27 12.34 10.36
N CYS A 123 6.28 11.56 9.96
CA CYS A 123 6.16 10.55 8.92
C CYS A 123 6.76 9.24 9.45
N ALA A 124 5.91 8.24 9.70
CA ALA A 124 6.32 6.98 10.32
C ALA A 124 5.89 5.75 9.52
N SER A 125 6.57 4.63 9.77
CA SER A 125 6.21 3.34 9.17
C SER A 125 6.19 3.43 7.62
N ALA A 126 5.12 2.96 6.98
CA ALA A 126 4.95 3.01 5.52
C ALA A 126 5.09 4.41 4.91
N CYS A 127 4.92 5.51 5.69
CA CYS A 127 5.13 6.88 5.21
C CYS A 127 6.59 7.16 4.81
N ILE A 128 7.55 6.47 5.41
CA ILE A 128 8.97 6.65 5.06
C ILE A 128 9.24 6.27 3.60
N ILE A 129 8.48 5.32 3.05
CA ILE A 129 8.65 4.82 1.68
C ILE A 129 8.50 5.96 0.67
N PRO A 130 7.35 6.68 0.59
CA PRO A 130 7.23 7.82 -0.31
C PRO A 130 8.17 8.98 0.07
N PHE A 131 8.45 9.20 1.36
CA PHE A 131 9.39 10.24 1.78
C PHE A 131 10.78 10.05 1.13
N LEU A 132 11.29 8.81 1.11
CA LEU A 132 12.57 8.46 0.46
C LEU A 132 12.54 8.55 -1.07
N GLY A 133 11.36 8.73 -1.68
CA GLY A 133 11.21 8.96 -3.12
C GLY A 133 11.65 10.36 -3.57
N GLY A 134 11.68 11.32 -2.65
CA GLY A 134 12.00 12.71 -2.92
C GLY A 134 13.42 12.91 -3.43
N ASN A 135 13.59 13.83 -4.38
CA ASN A 135 14.91 14.28 -4.84
C ASN A 135 15.63 15.01 -3.71
N ASN A 136 15.02 16.08 -3.20
CA ASN A 136 15.32 16.67 -1.91
C ASN A 136 14.31 16.17 -0.86
N ARG A 137 14.80 15.94 0.35
CA ARG A 137 14.04 15.37 1.47
C ARG A 137 14.21 16.27 2.68
N TYR A 138 13.22 17.12 2.90
CA TYR A 138 13.21 18.15 3.91
C TYR A 138 12.60 17.65 5.22
N LEU A 139 13.12 18.11 6.35
CA LEU A 139 12.52 17.86 7.66
C LEU A 139 12.37 19.17 8.42
N GLN A 140 11.14 19.47 8.85
CA GLN A 140 10.88 20.67 9.66
C GLN A 140 11.48 20.51 11.05
N LYS A 141 11.92 21.61 11.64
CA LYS A 141 12.33 21.65 13.03
C LYS A 141 11.23 21.14 13.95
N GLY A 142 11.53 20.10 14.73
CA GLY A 142 10.60 19.45 15.65
C GLY A 142 9.81 18.29 15.03
N ALA A 143 9.83 18.15 13.70
CA ALA A 143 9.24 17.02 13.02
C ALA A 143 10.04 15.73 13.22
N LYS A 144 9.38 14.58 13.05
CA LYS A 144 9.96 13.25 13.35
C LYS A 144 9.76 12.25 12.22
N LEU A 145 10.78 11.43 11.98
CA LEU A 145 10.71 10.26 11.11
C LEU A 145 10.79 8.99 11.96
N GLY A 146 9.81 8.09 11.80
CA GLY A 146 9.66 6.88 12.62
C GLY A 146 9.89 5.60 11.83
N PHE A 147 10.74 4.71 12.34
CA PHE A 147 11.20 3.50 11.66
C PHE A 147 10.89 2.26 12.50
N HIS A 148 10.45 1.19 11.85
CA HIS A 148 10.33 -0.14 12.44
C HIS A 148 10.39 -1.20 11.34
N ALA A 149 10.48 -2.47 11.73
CA ALA A 149 10.48 -3.61 10.80
C ALA A 149 9.21 -3.65 9.94
N VAL A 150 9.27 -4.21 8.74
CA VAL A 150 8.05 -4.43 7.95
C VAL A 150 7.19 -5.48 8.67
N GLY A 151 5.95 -5.12 8.99
CA GLY A 151 4.95 -5.99 9.61
C GLY A 151 3.62 -5.94 8.88
N GLY A 152 2.81 -7.00 9.00
CA GLY A 152 1.48 -7.08 8.38
C GLY A 152 1.47 -7.56 6.92
N GLU A 153 0.37 -8.22 6.56
CA GLU A 153 -0.04 -8.79 5.26
C GLU A 153 0.70 -10.04 4.73
N ALA A 154 0.14 -11.21 5.09
CA ALA A 154 0.34 -12.58 4.57
C ALA A 154 1.78 -13.01 4.15
N GLY A 155 2.33 -14.06 4.76
CA GLY A 155 3.76 -14.41 4.70
C GLY A 155 4.49 -14.37 3.33
N ASN A 156 3.80 -14.60 2.20
CA ASN A 156 4.38 -14.44 0.86
C ASN A 156 4.43 -12.98 0.37
N SER A 157 3.44 -12.15 0.69
CA SER A 157 3.46 -10.70 0.43
C SER A 157 4.43 -9.96 1.36
N ILE A 158 4.66 -10.46 2.59
CA ILE A 158 5.64 -9.89 3.52
C ILE A 158 7.06 -9.94 2.91
N ALA A 159 7.48 -11.08 2.35
CA ALA A 159 8.83 -11.22 1.80
C ALA A 159 9.08 -10.32 0.58
N ALA A 160 8.15 -10.30 -0.38
CA ALA A 160 8.23 -9.45 -1.56
C ALA A 160 8.12 -7.95 -1.20
N GLY A 161 7.21 -7.60 -0.30
CA GLY A 161 7.06 -6.26 0.24
C GLY A 161 8.32 -5.79 0.96
N THR A 162 8.93 -6.65 1.78
CA THR A 162 10.20 -6.38 2.47
C THR A 162 11.33 -6.12 1.47
N ALA A 163 11.47 -6.94 0.42
CA ALA A 163 12.49 -6.74 -0.59
C ALA A 163 12.36 -5.37 -1.29
N LYS A 164 11.14 -4.98 -1.67
CA LYS A 164 10.89 -3.64 -2.26
C LYS A 164 11.19 -2.53 -1.26
N VAL A 165 10.76 -2.65 0.00
CA VAL A 165 11.09 -1.66 1.04
C VAL A 165 12.61 -1.51 1.17
N LEU A 166 13.36 -2.60 1.34
CA LEU A 166 14.83 -2.54 1.43
C LEU A 166 15.48 -1.91 0.19
N SER A 167 14.93 -2.17 -1.01
CA SER A 167 15.43 -1.54 -2.23
C SER A 167 15.25 -0.02 -2.22
N VAL A 168 14.18 0.51 -1.62
CA VAL A 168 13.93 1.96 -1.51
C VAL A 168 15.00 2.61 -0.62
N TYR A 169 15.29 2.03 0.54
CA TYR A 169 16.34 2.52 1.44
C TYR A 169 17.72 2.51 0.78
N ARG A 170 18.08 1.40 0.12
CA ARG A 170 19.37 1.26 -0.56
C ARG A 170 19.49 2.20 -1.76
N THR A 171 18.41 2.40 -2.52
CA THR A 171 18.38 3.38 -3.63
C THR A 171 18.54 4.81 -3.14
N ALA A 172 18.05 5.11 -1.93
CA ALA A 172 18.29 6.38 -1.26
C ALA A 172 19.68 6.46 -0.58
N ASN A 173 20.58 5.49 -0.80
CA ASN A 173 21.90 5.40 -0.18
C ASN A 173 21.88 5.42 1.36
N VAL A 174 20.83 4.87 1.96
CA VAL A 174 20.77 4.73 3.42
C VAL A 174 21.77 3.63 3.85
N PRO A 175 22.67 3.89 4.82
CA PRO A 175 23.66 2.91 5.25
C PRO A 175 23.04 1.62 5.80
N GLU A 176 23.64 0.48 5.49
CA GLU A 176 23.17 -0.82 5.97
C GLU A 176 23.01 -0.89 7.50
N PRO A 177 23.90 -0.31 8.35
CA PRO A 177 23.68 -0.28 9.80
C PRO A 177 22.37 0.42 10.22
N PHE A 178 21.96 1.46 9.52
CA PHE A 178 20.69 2.14 9.77
C PHE A 178 19.52 1.23 9.38
N ILE A 179 19.61 0.57 8.22
CA ILE A 179 18.61 -0.40 7.74
C ILE A 179 18.47 -1.55 8.74
N GLN A 180 19.57 -2.10 9.24
CA GLN A 180 19.56 -3.18 10.23
C GLN A 180 18.93 -2.75 11.55
N ARG A 181 19.15 -1.51 12.01
CA ARG A 181 18.48 -0.97 13.19
C ARG A 181 16.97 -0.80 12.98
N MET A 182 16.55 -0.35 11.79
CA MET A 182 15.14 -0.31 11.41
C MET A 182 14.52 -1.70 11.47
N LEU A 183 15.17 -2.71 10.88
CA LEU A 183 14.71 -4.11 10.89
C LEU A 183 14.69 -4.74 12.30
N ALA A 184 15.59 -4.31 13.19
CA ALA A 184 15.62 -4.78 14.57
C ALA A 184 14.57 -4.11 15.47
N THR A 185 13.90 -3.05 15.00
CA THR A 185 12.91 -2.32 15.77
C THR A 185 11.53 -3.01 15.65
N PRO A 186 10.90 -3.43 16.76
CA PRO A 186 9.61 -4.14 16.75
C PRO A 186 8.49 -3.35 16.08
N VAL A 187 7.57 -4.06 15.42
CA VAL A 187 6.47 -3.48 14.62
C VAL A 187 5.43 -2.75 15.46
N GLU A 188 5.35 -3.07 16.77
CA GLU A 188 4.48 -2.42 17.75
C GLU A 188 5.08 -1.13 18.31
N SER A 189 6.30 -0.78 17.89
CA SER A 189 7.04 0.39 18.35
C SER A 189 7.62 1.17 17.17
N ALA A 190 8.24 2.32 17.44
CA ALA A 190 8.99 3.05 16.43
C ALA A 190 10.26 3.65 17.02
N TRP A 191 11.34 3.52 16.26
CA TRP A 191 12.58 4.21 16.51
C TRP A 191 12.56 5.56 15.81
N TYR A 192 12.88 6.62 16.55
CA TYR A 192 12.93 8.00 16.07
C TYR A 192 14.39 8.52 16.15
N PRO A 193 15.16 8.46 15.05
CA PRO A 193 16.53 8.97 15.02
C PRO A 193 16.57 10.50 15.17
N SER A 194 17.69 11.02 15.66
CA SER A 194 17.90 12.47 15.72
C SER A 194 18.04 13.08 14.31
N PRO A 195 17.76 14.38 14.11
CA PRO A 195 18.01 15.05 12.82
C PRO A 195 19.44 14.86 12.30
N LYS A 196 20.44 14.90 13.19
CA LYS A 196 21.84 14.63 12.84
C LYS A 196 22.05 13.21 12.31
N GLU A 197 21.39 12.23 12.92
CA GLU A 197 21.47 10.83 12.48
C GLU A 197 20.75 10.62 11.14
N LEU A 198 19.59 11.26 10.94
CA LEU A 198 18.86 11.23 9.67
C LEU A 198 19.67 11.82 8.51
N MET A 199 20.36 12.93 8.73
CA MET A 199 21.24 13.53 7.72
C MET A 199 22.47 12.66 7.46
N ALA A 200 23.13 12.15 8.51
CA ALA A 200 24.28 11.28 8.37
C ALA A 200 23.94 9.97 7.63
N ALA A 201 22.71 9.49 7.75
CA ALA A 201 22.19 8.31 7.07
C ALA A 201 21.58 8.61 5.69
N ASN A 202 21.72 9.83 5.17
CA ASN A 202 21.13 10.27 3.90
C ASN A 202 19.60 10.10 3.80
N VAL A 203 18.90 10.00 4.93
CA VAL A 203 17.44 9.96 4.95
C VAL A 203 16.88 11.35 4.69
N VAL A 204 17.44 12.37 5.35
CA VAL A 204 17.08 13.79 5.21
C VAL A 204 18.24 14.50 4.52
N THR A 205 17.95 15.30 3.49
CA THR A 205 18.97 16.09 2.79
C THR A 205 19.13 17.48 3.39
N GLU A 206 18.06 18.05 3.94
CA GLU A 206 18.07 19.40 4.51
C GLU A 206 17.08 19.56 5.67
N LEU A 207 17.46 20.37 6.66
CA LEU A 207 16.62 20.76 7.78
C LEU A 207 16.04 22.15 7.54
N VAL A 208 14.74 22.28 7.69
CA VAL A 208 14.00 23.55 7.53
C VAL A 208 13.64 24.09 8.92
N GLN A 209 13.80 25.39 9.13
CA GLN A 209 13.63 26.07 10.44
C GLN A 209 12.16 26.30 10.80
#